data_AF-A0A535L1R8-F1
#
_entry.id   AF-A0A535L1R8-F1
#
_cell.length_a   1.000
_cell.length_b   1.000
_cell.length_c   1.000
_cell.angle_alpha   90.00
_cell.angle_beta   90.00
_cell.angle_gamma   90.00
#
_symmetry.space_group_name_H-M   'P 1'
#
loop_
_entity.id
_entity.type
_entity.pdbx_description
1 polymer ?
#
loop_
_entity_poly.entity_id
_entity_poly.type
_entity_poly.pdbx_seq_one_letter_code
_entity_poly.pdbx_strand_id
1 'polypeptide(L)'
;MSSLFEGRESDSPYIEAVWRGRAGSDYAPVCPASNRWHLLFLRQNGRVKVSVEGPLTKATPVTQAEGTEWFGVTFPLGTFLPSVSIRNLLDEQAILPLAAKTSFELAGSSFQFPDYDNVETFVERLVREDLLVFDPIVKAALAGQPPEMSLRTVRRRFLLATGLTYKVIAQIERAKQAGDLLE
;
A
#
# COMPACT_ATOMS: atom_id res chain seq x y z
N MET A 1 -3.54 -8.80 -26.12
CA MET A 1 -2.41 -9.51 -25.45
C MET A 1 -2.84 -9.89 -24.04
N SER A 2 -2.39 -11.02 -23.48
CA SER A 2 -2.73 -11.43 -22.10
C SER A 2 -2.16 -10.45 -21.08
N SER A 3 -2.90 -10.17 -20.00
CA SER A 3 -2.38 -9.38 -18.88
C SER A 3 -1.23 -10.10 -18.19
N LEU A 4 -0.18 -9.36 -17.84
CA LEU A 4 0.93 -9.85 -17.03
C LEU A 4 0.76 -9.32 -15.61
N PHE A 5 0.91 -10.19 -14.61
CA PHE A 5 0.98 -9.82 -13.21
C PHE A 5 2.00 -10.72 -12.53
N GLU A 6 2.96 -10.13 -11.84
CA GLU A 6 3.90 -10.86 -10.99
C GLU A 6 4.18 -10.07 -9.71
N GLY A 7 4.54 -10.79 -8.67
CA GLY A 7 4.94 -10.20 -7.40
C GLY A 7 5.98 -11.05 -6.68
N ARG A 8 6.71 -10.40 -5.78
CA ARG A 8 7.70 -11.02 -4.90
C ARG A 8 7.57 -10.47 -3.49
N GLU A 9 8.03 -11.27 -2.53
CA GLU A 9 8.32 -10.80 -1.19
C GLU A 9 9.59 -9.92 -1.18
N SER A 10 9.82 -9.25 -0.06
CA SER A 10 11.00 -8.41 0.16
C SER A 10 11.66 -8.78 1.48
N ASP A 11 12.99 -8.71 1.53
CA ASP A 11 13.76 -8.88 2.77
C ASP A 11 13.64 -7.66 3.71
N SER A 12 13.11 -6.53 3.20
CA SER A 12 12.87 -5.34 4.01
C SER A 12 11.67 -5.53 4.95
N PRO A 13 11.81 -5.29 6.26
CA PRO A 13 10.68 -5.40 7.19
C PRO A 13 9.59 -4.34 6.97
N TYR A 14 9.85 -3.35 6.10
CA TYR A 14 8.92 -2.29 5.74
C TYR A 14 8.14 -2.57 4.47
N ILE A 15 8.43 -3.66 3.76
CA ILE A 15 7.76 -4.05 2.51
C ILE A 15 7.15 -5.42 2.71
N GLU A 16 5.84 -5.56 2.47
CA GLU A 16 5.16 -6.85 2.48
C GLU A 16 5.28 -7.53 1.12
N ALA A 17 5.06 -6.77 0.04
CA ALA A 17 5.14 -7.29 -1.31
C ALA A 17 5.50 -6.20 -2.30
N VAL A 18 6.22 -6.60 -3.35
CA VAL A 18 6.51 -5.77 -4.52
C VAL A 18 5.85 -6.45 -5.72
N TRP A 19 5.10 -5.72 -6.53
CA TRP A 19 4.36 -6.29 -7.63
C TRP A 19 4.39 -5.38 -8.86
N ARG A 20 4.29 -5.99 -10.05
CA ARG A 20 4.21 -5.26 -11.31
C ARG A 20 3.34 -5.99 -12.31
N GLY A 21 2.93 -5.28 -13.33
CA GLY A 21 2.12 -5.87 -14.37
C GLY A 21 1.80 -4.91 -15.50
N ARG A 22 1.04 -5.45 -16.45
CA ARG A 22 0.60 -4.73 -17.64
C ARG A 22 -0.81 -5.18 -18.02
N ALA A 23 -1.66 -4.20 -18.31
CA ALA A 23 -3.02 -4.42 -18.77
C ALA A 23 -3.02 -4.99 -20.19
N GLY A 24 -3.76 -6.09 -20.38
CA GLY A 24 -4.15 -6.58 -21.70
C GLY A 24 -5.35 -5.81 -22.25
N SER A 25 -5.77 -6.19 -23.47
CA SER A 25 -7.09 -5.89 -24.02
C SER A 25 -8.14 -6.52 -23.08
N ASP A 26 -8.99 -5.72 -22.43
CA ASP A 26 -10.01 -6.14 -21.45
C ASP A 26 -9.54 -6.37 -19.99
N TYR A 27 -8.45 -5.73 -19.56
CA TYR A 27 -8.05 -5.77 -18.15
C TYR A 27 -9.03 -4.98 -17.24
N ALA A 28 -9.96 -5.71 -16.62
CA ALA A 28 -10.95 -5.18 -15.68
C ALA A 28 -11.08 -6.05 -14.42
N PRO A 29 -10.02 -6.23 -13.61
CA PRO A 29 -10.09 -7.05 -12.41
C PRO A 29 -10.99 -6.44 -11.34
N VAL A 30 -11.40 -7.28 -10.40
CA VAL A 30 -11.97 -6.84 -9.12
C VAL A 30 -10.89 -7.00 -8.06
N CYS A 31 -10.42 -5.88 -7.51
CA CYS A 31 -9.53 -5.91 -6.37
C CYS A 31 -10.32 -6.38 -5.14
N PRO A 32 -9.86 -7.42 -4.41
CA PRO A 32 -10.52 -7.82 -3.17
C PRO A 32 -10.36 -6.73 -2.11
N ALA A 33 -11.22 -6.78 -1.08
CA ALA A 33 -11.02 -5.95 0.09
C ALA A 33 -9.62 -6.19 0.67
N SER A 34 -8.91 -5.11 1.01
CA SER A 34 -7.55 -5.15 1.50
C SER A 34 -7.40 -4.17 2.65
N ASN A 35 -6.80 -4.62 3.74
CA ASN A 35 -6.45 -3.80 4.88
C ASN A 35 -5.04 -3.17 4.76
N ARG A 36 -4.37 -3.35 3.61
CA ARG A 36 -3.06 -2.77 3.31
C ARG A 36 -3.23 -1.49 2.50
N TRP A 37 -2.24 -0.61 2.62
CA TRP A 37 -2.08 0.52 1.70
C TRP A 37 -0.89 0.27 0.79
N HIS A 38 -0.86 0.96 -0.33
CA HIS A 38 0.12 0.75 -1.39
C HIS A 38 0.68 2.07 -1.89
N LEU A 39 1.95 2.06 -2.31
CA LEU A 39 2.49 3.09 -3.20
C LEU A 39 2.47 2.52 -4.62
N LEU A 40 1.78 3.19 -5.54
CA LEU A 40 1.54 2.72 -6.89
C LEU A 40 2.11 3.70 -7.92
N PHE A 41 2.86 3.15 -8.87
CA PHE A 41 3.39 3.83 -10.04
C PHE A 41 2.69 3.26 -11.26
N LEU A 42 1.88 4.07 -11.91
CA LEU A 42 1.11 3.67 -13.09
C LEU A 42 1.65 4.42 -14.31
N ARG A 43 1.99 3.69 -15.37
CA ARG A 43 2.52 4.25 -16.61
C ARG A 43 1.56 3.97 -17.75
N GLN A 44 1.11 5.03 -18.40
CA GLN A 44 0.22 4.96 -19.56
C GLN A 44 0.66 5.99 -20.60
N ASN A 45 0.87 5.57 -21.85
CA ASN A 45 1.26 6.46 -22.97
C ASN A 45 2.46 7.37 -22.64
N GLY A 46 3.47 6.82 -21.96
CA GLY A 46 4.67 7.54 -21.53
C GLY A 46 4.49 8.48 -20.33
N ARG A 47 3.27 8.62 -19.78
CA ARG A 47 2.99 9.42 -18.59
C ARG A 47 2.96 8.52 -17.35
N VAL A 48 3.58 8.98 -16.27
CA VAL A 48 3.57 8.30 -14.97
C VAL A 48 2.61 9.02 -14.04
N LYS A 49 1.77 8.26 -13.35
CA LYS A 49 0.96 8.68 -12.21
C LYS A 49 1.49 7.96 -10.99
N VAL A 50 1.79 8.68 -9.93
CA VAL A 50 2.19 8.09 -8.64
C VAL A 50 1.06 8.34 -7.65
N SER A 51 0.66 7.30 -6.91
CA SER A 51 -0.41 7.40 -5.93
C SER A 51 -0.12 6.62 -4.66
N VAL A 52 -0.59 7.16 -3.54
CA VAL A 52 -0.78 6.41 -2.30
C VAL A 52 -2.21 5.89 -2.32
N GLU A 53 -2.37 4.59 -2.46
CA GLU A 53 -3.65 3.89 -2.46
C GLU A 53 -3.93 3.41 -1.04
N GLY A 54 -5.00 3.86 -0.41
CA GLY A 54 -5.32 3.41 0.94
C GLY A 54 -6.01 2.03 0.95
N PRO A 55 -6.34 1.53 2.17
CA PRO A 55 -7.05 0.27 2.32
C PRO A 55 -8.41 0.26 1.62
N LEU A 56 -8.75 -0.89 1.04
CA LEU A 56 -10.06 -1.16 0.45
C LEU A 56 -10.95 -1.92 1.44
N THR A 57 -12.06 -1.32 1.87
CA THR A 57 -13.01 -1.95 2.81
C THR A 57 -14.00 -2.89 2.12
N LYS A 58 -14.04 -2.86 0.79
CA LYS A 58 -14.91 -3.66 -0.07
C LYS A 58 -14.17 -4.09 -1.34
N ALA A 59 -14.72 -5.06 -2.04
CA ALA A 59 -14.25 -5.40 -3.37
C ALA A 59 -14.50 -4.22 -4.33
N THR A 60 -13.47 -3.85 -5.08
CA THR A 60 -13.47 -2.65 -5.92
C THR A 60 -13.08 -3.03 -7.35
N PRO A 61 -13.98 -2.86 -8.33
CA PRO A 61 -13.65 -3.01 -9.74
C PRO A 61 -12.61 -1.97 -10.16
N VAL A 62 -11.61 -2.41 -10.90
CA VAL A 62 -10.59 -1.53 -11.50
C VAL A 62 -10.57 -1.79 -13.00
N THR A 63 -10.50 -0.73 -13.79
CA THR A 63 -10.30 -0.81 -15.24
C THR A 63 -9.03 -0.09 -15.59
N GLN A 64 -8.21 -0.69 -16.46
CA GLN A 64 -7.04 -0.04 -17.04
C GLN A 64 -7.10 -0.13 -18.56
N ALA A 65 -6.65 0.93 -19.22
CA ALA A 65 -6.50 0.88 -20.67
C ALA A 65 -5.42 -0.14 -21.05
N GLU A 66 -5.57 -0.77 -22.22
CA GLU A 66 -4.57 -1.71 -22.74
C GLU A 66 -3.17 -1.07 -22.78
N GLY A 67 -2.17 -1.86 -22.39
CA GLY A 67 -0.78 -1.44 -22.36
C GLY A 67 -0.41 -0.56 -21.16
N THR A 68 -1.35 -0.22 -20.28
CA THR A 68 -1.04 0.43 -18.99
C THR A 68 -0.17 -0.50 -18.16
N GLU A 69 0.99 -0.01 -17.73
CA GLU A 69 1.89 -0.73 -16.84
C GLU A 69 1.75 -0.21 -15.42
N TRP A 70 2.00 -1.06 -14.44
CA TRP A 70 2.08 -0.66 -13.06
C TRP A 70 3.23 -1.34 -12.33
N PHE A 71 3.68 -0.64 -11.31
CA PHE A 71 4.63 -1.10 -10.32
C PHE A 71 4.13 -0.63 -8.95
N GLY A 72 4.01 -1.54 -7.99
CA GLY A 72 3.39 -1.27 -6.70
C GLY A 72 4.16 -1.88 -5.54
N VAL A 73 4.07 -1.21 -4.40
CA VAL A 73 4.66 -1.64 -3.14
C VAL A 73 3.55 -1.73 -2.11
N THR A 74 3.38 -2.90 -1.51
CA THR A 74 2.45 -3.14 -0.41
C THR A 74 3.21 -3.00 0.90
N PHE A 75 2.69 -2.18 1.81
CA PHE A 75 3.29 -1.96 3.12
C PHE A 75 2.60 -2.81 4.20
N PRO A 76 3.35 -3.40 5.15
CA PRO A 76 2.78 -4.20 6.21
C PRO A 76 2.00 -3.33 7.19
N LEU A 77 1.05 -3.94 7.91
CA LEU A 77 0.28 -3.23 8.94
C LEU A 77 1.20 -2.63 10.00
N GLY A 78 1.00 -1.34 10.29
CA GLY A 78 1.84 -0.58 11.21
C GLY A 78 2.85 0.30 10.52
N THR A 79 3.16 0.05 9.24
CA THR A 79 3.97 0.95 8.42
C THR A 79 3.07 2.03 7.81
N PHE A 80 3.43 3.31 7.90
CA PHE A 80 2.64 4.42 7.33
C PHE A 80 3.49 5.66 7.06
N LEU A 81 2.93 6.58 6.27
CA LEU A 81 3.50 7.90 5.98
C LEU A 81 2.92 8.93 6.97
N PRO A 82 3.69 9.56 7.88
CA PRO A 82 3.14 10.55 8.81
C PRO A 82 2.52 11.77 8.13
N SER A 83 3.05 12.15 6.96
CA SER A 83 2.56 13.27 6.15
C SER A 83 1.30 12.95 5.35
N VAL A 84 0.90 11.68 5.24
CA VAL A 84 -0.27 11.24 4.47
C VAL A 84 -1.19 10.45 5.40
N SER A 85 -2.35 11.02 5.72
CA SER A 85 -3.33 10.34 6.57
C SER A 85 -3.96 9.15 5.83
N ILE A 86 -3.46 7.93 6.08
CA ILE A 86 -4.02 6.69 5.51
C ILE A 86 -5.51 6.53 5.87
N ARG A 87 -5.93 7.04 7.03
CA ARG A 87 -7.35 7.09 7.43
C ARG A 87 -8.23 7.87 6.45
N ASN A 88 -7.69 8.90 5.80
CA ASN A 88 -8.43 9.70 4.82
C ASN A 88 -8.40 9.07 3.42
N LEU A 89 -7.70 7.94 3.25
CA LEU A 89 -7.56 7.21 2.00
C LEU A 89 -8.31 5.87 2.00
N LEU A 90 -9.22 5.65 2.94
CA LEU A 90 -10.07 4.46 2.91
C LEU A 90 -10.92 4.45 1.64
N ASP A 91 -10.79 3.39 0.84
CA ASP A 91 -11.40 3.24 -0.47
C ASP A 91 -11.02 4.36 -1.48
N GLU A 92 -9.93 5.07 -1.23
CA GLU A 92 -9.51 6.28 -1.96
C GLU A 92 -8.00 6.30 -2.22
N GLN A 93 -7.56 7.22 -3.09
CA GLN A 93 -6.16 7.41 -3.43
C GLN A 93 -5.74 8.88 -3.30
N ALA A 94 -4.48 9.12 -2.94
CA ALA A 94 -3.85 10.44 -3.06
C ALA A 94 -2.85 10.41 -4.21
N ILE A 95 -3.03 11.29 -5.21
CA ILE A 95 -2.07 11.46 -6.29
C ILE A 95 -0.90 12.31 -5.79
N LEU A 96 0.32 11.79 -5.97
CA LEU A 96 1.54 12.51 -5.67
C LEU A 96 1.97 13.36 -6.88
N PRO A 97 2.39 14.63 -6.67
CA PRO A 97 2.83 15.47 -7.76
C PRO A 97 4.14 14.95 -8.35
N LEU A 98 4.30 15.12 -9.66
CA LEU A 98 5.59 14.91 -10.31
C LEU A 98 6.50 16.10 -10.04
N ALA A 99 7.76 15.82 -9.71
CA ALA A 99 8.79 16.82 -9.51
C ALA A 99 9.54 17.09 -10.83
N ALA A 100 9.78 16.03 -11.60
CA ALA A 100 10.38 16.07 -12.93
C ALA A 100 9.89 14.88 -13.75
N LYS A 101 10.46 14.69 -14.95
CA LYS A 101 10.13 13.55 -15.83
C LYS A 101 10.42 12.19 -15.21
N THR A 102 11.35 12.12 -14.26
CA THR A 102 11.83 10.87 -13.63
C THR A 102 11.67 10.87 -12.12
N SER A 103 10.98 11.86 -11.55
CA SER A 103 10.83 12.01 -10.09
C SER A 103 9.48 12.55 -9.67
N PHE A 104 9.12 12.29 -8.41
CA PHE A 104 7.90 12.73 -7.77
C PHE A 104 8.19 13.33 -6.39
N GLU A 105 7.23 14.10 -5.90
CA GLU A 105 7.27 14.68 -4.57
C GLU A 105 6.55 13.79 -3.56
N LEU A 106 7.20 13.55 -2.42
CA LEU A 106 6.61 12.87 -1.27
C LEU A 106 7.09 13.57 0.01
N ALA A 107 6.13 13.99 0.84
CA ALA A 107 6.41 14.67 2.11
C ALA A 107 7.35 15.89 1.97
N GLY A 108 7.26 16.62 0.85
CA GLY A 108 8.08 17.81 0.58
C GLY A 108 9.51 17.50 0.11
N SER A 109 9.82 16.24 -0.20
CA SER A 109 11.09 15.81 -0.76
C SER A 109 10.89 15.16 -2.14
N SER A 110 11.89 15.34 -3.01
CA SER A 110 11.88 14.80 -4.37
C SER A 110 12.61 13.45 -4.46
N PHE A 111 11.96 12.45 -5.05
CA PHE A 111 12.48 11.09 -5.22
C PHE A 111 12.45 10.67 -6.68
N GLN A 112 13.53 10.05 -7.16
CA GLN A 112 13.50 9.34 -8.44
C GLN A 112 12.50 8.18 -8.37
N PHE A 113 11.89 7.83 -9.49
CA PHE A 113 11.03 6.65 -9.56
C PHE A 113 11.85 5.39 -9.25
N PRO A 114 11.50 4.61 -8.21
CA PRO A 114 12.05 3.28 -8.04
C PRO A 114 11.54 2.35 -9.14
N ASP A 115 12.22 1.23 -9.30
CA ASP A 115 11.81 0.10 -10.11
C ASP A 115 11.67 -1.16 -9.26
N TYR A 116 11.37 -2.27 -9.92
CA TYR A 116 11.15 -3.56 -9.28
C TYR A 116 12.37 -4.12 -8.54
N ASP A 117 13.58 -3.67 -8.89
CA ASP A 117 14.83 -4.23 -8.39
C ASP A 117 15.48 -3.33 -7.32
N ASN A 118 15.20 -2.02 -7.33
CA ASN A 118 15.83 -1.06 -6.42
C ASN A 118 14.90 -0.47 -5.34
N VAL A 119 13.64 -0.92 -5.28
CA VAL A 119 12.62 -0.33 -4.39
C VAL A 119 12.97 -0.42 -2.92
N GLU A 120 13.67 -1.47 -2.49
CA GLU A 120 14.17 -1.60 -1.12
C GLU A 120 15.04 -0.41 -0.74
N THR A 121 15.98 -0.01 -1.60
CA THR A 121 16.84 1.16 -1.36
C THR A 121 16.05 2.46 -1.28
N PHE A 122 14.99 2.59 -2.10
CA PHE A 122 14.08 3.72 -2.02
C PHE A 122 13.33 3.74 -0.67
N VAL A 123 12.78 2.61 -0.24
CA VAL A 123 12.04 2.50 1.03
C VAL A 123 12.95 2.71 2.23
N GLU A 124 14.15 2.15 2.23
CA GLU A 124 15.17 2.40 3.27
C GLU A 124 15.48 3.89 3.41
N ARG A 125 15.55 4.61 2.29
CA ARG A 125 15.74 6.06 2.30
C ARG A 125 14.55 6.78 2.94
N LEU A 126 13.31 6.39 2.64
CA LEU A 126 12.13 6.98 3.28
C LEU A 126 12.13 6.77 4.79
N VAL A 127 12.54 5.57 5.25
CA VAL A 127 12.64 5.26 6.68
C VAL A 127 13.73 6.10 7.34
N ARG A 128 14.91 6.19 6.72
CA ARG A 128 16.03 7.00 7.23
C ARG A 128 15.70 8.49 7.33
N GLU A 129 14.81 8.98 6.47
CA GLU A 129 14.34 10.37 6.45
C GLU A 129 13.07 10.57 7.30
N ASP A 130 12.65 9.58 8.09
CA ASP A 130 11.43 9.57 8.94
C ASP A 130 10.12 9.84 8.16
N LEU A 131 10.15 9.67 6.84
CA LEU A 131 8.99 9.84 5.96
C LEU A 131 8.10 8.59 5.96
N LEU A 132 8.68 7.42 6.22
CA LEU A 132 7.99 6.16 6.39
C LEU A 132 8.33 5.60 7.78
N VAL A 133 7.31 5.37 8.61
CA VAL A 133 7.50 4.92 9.99
C VAL A 133 6.78 3.61 10.22
N PHE A 134 7.29 2.80 11.15
CA PHE A 134 6.62 1.59 11.62
C PHE A 134 6.24 1.74 13.08
N ASP A 135 4.95 1.55 13.40
CA ASP A 135 4.46 1.53 14.77
C ASP A 135 4.32 0.08 15.27
N PRO A 136 5.22 -0.40 16.16
CA PRO A 136 5.19 -1.77 16.65
C PRO A 136 3.92 -2.08 17.47
N ILE A 137 3.18 -1.06 17.93
CA ILE A 137 1.93 -1.28 18.66
C ILE A 137 0.90 -2.02 17.81
N VAL A 138 0.94 -1.86 16.49
CA VAL A 138 0.00 -2.54 15.58
C VAL A 138 0.27 -4.03 15.61
N LYS A 139 1.53 -4.45 15.48
CA LYS A 139 1.94 -5.85 15.58
C LYS A 139 1.60 -6.43 16.95
N ALA A 140 1.91 -5.70 18.04
CA ALA A 140 1.61 -6.14 19.40
C ALA A 140 0.09 -6.31 19.64
N ALA A 141 -0.72 -5.35 19.17
CA ALA A 141 -2.17 -5.41 19.29
C ALA A 141 -2.79 -6.56 18.48
N LEU A 142 -2.28 -6.82 17.27
CA LEU A 142 -2.72 -7.95 16.46
C LEU A 142 -2.33 -9.30 17.08
N ALA A 143 -1.20 -9.36 17.77
CA ALA A 143 -0.77 -10.54 18.52
C ALA A 143 -1.51 -10.74 19.86
N GLY A 144 -2.45 -9.85 20.22
CA GLY A 144 -3.19 -9.93 21.48
C GLY A 144 -2.34 -9.66 22.72
N GLN A 145 -1.19 -9.00 22.57
CA GLN A 145 -0.30 -8.70 23.70
C GLN A 145 -0.95 -7.68 24.65
N PRO A 146 -0.78 -7.84 25.97
CA PRO A 146 -1.31 -6.88 26.94
C PRO A 146 -0.61 -5.53 26.73
N PRO A 147 -1.36 -4.43 26.56
CA PRO A 147 -0.74 -3.15 26.29
C PRO A 147 -0.12 -2.57 27.57
N GLU A 148 1.10 -2.08 27.47
CA GLU A 148 1.77 -1.33 28.54
C GLU A 148 1.15 0.07 28.75
N MET A 149 0.30 0.51 27.82
CA MET A 149 -0.36 1.81 27.80
C MET A 149 -1.87 1.67 27.80
N SER A 150 -2.58 2.79 28.02
CA SER A 150 -4.04 2.79 28.00
C SER A 150 -4.60 2.29 26.66
N LEU A 151 -5.71 1.54 26.71
CA LEU A 151 -6.43 1.08 25.52
C LEU A 151 -6.81 2.21 24.57
N ARG A 152 -7.07 3.42 25.09
CA ARG A 152 -7.34 4.61 24.29
C ARG A 152 -6.14 4.99 23.42
N THR A 153 -4.93 4.96 23.99
CA THR A 153 -3.69 5.27 23.26
C THR A 153 -3.41 4.23 22.19
N VAL A 154 -3.58 2.94 22.51
CA VAL A 154 -3.43 1.84 21.55
C VAL A 154 -4.37 2.03 20.36
N ARG A 155 -5.67 2.22 20.62
CA ARG A 155 -6.67 2.43 19.56
C ARG A 155 -6.35 3.63 18.66
N ARG A 156 -5.89 4.74 19.26
CA ARG A 156 -5.52 5.94 18.51
C ARG A 156 -4.32 5.67 17.58
N ARG A 157 -3.25 5.06 18.10
CA ARG A 157 -2.04 4.74 17.31
C ARG A 157 -2.33 3.70 16.23
N PHE A 158 -3.13 2.69 16.57
CA PHE A 158 -3.57 1.67 15.62
C PHE A 158 -4.34 2.29 14.44
N LEU A 159 -5.32 3.15 14.74
CA LEU A 159 -6.10 3.83 13.70
C LEU A 159 -5.25 4.80 12.88
N LEU A 160 -4.29 5.49 13.50
CA LEU A 160 -3.35 6.36 12.80
C LEU A 160 -2.51 5.57 11.79
N ALA A 161 -1.95 4.44 12.23
CA ALA A 161 -1.01 3.65 11.44
C ALA A 161 -1.68 2.80 10.35
N THR A 162 -2.93 2.39 10.54
CA THR A 162 -3.61 1.47 9.60
C THR A 162 -4.76 2.12 8.85
N GLY A 163 -5.23 3.29 9.27
CA GLY A 163 -6.48 3.88 8.80
C GLY A 163 -7.75 3.12 9.23
N LEU A 164 -7.61 1.91 9.77
CA LEU A 164 -8.70 0.99 10.08
C LEU A 164 -8.79 0.69 11.57
N THR A 165 -9.98 0.22 11.98
CA THR A 165 -10.13 -0.35 13.32
C THR A 165 -9.76 -1.82 13.31
N TYR A 166 -9.36 -2.36 14.46
CA TYR A 166 -9.09 -3.79 14.64
C TYR A 166 -10.22 -4.68 14.12
N LYS A 167 -11.48 -4.29 14.37
CA LYS A 167 -12.66 -5.07 13.94
C LYS A 167 -12.74 -5.17 12.40
N VAL A 168 -12.44 -4.08 11.69
CA VAL A 168 -12.48 -4.04 10.22
C VAL A 168 -11.34 -4.87 9.64
N ILE A 169 -10.13 -4.73 10.19
CA ILE A 169 -8.98 -5.58 9.78
C ILE A 169 -9.32 -7.06 9.96
N ALA A 170 -9.82 -7.46 11.13
CA ALA A 170 -10.19 -8.85 11.39
C ALA A 170 -11.35 -9.34 10.49
N GLN A 171 -12.26 -8.46 10.08
CA GLN A 171 -13.32 -8.81 9.14
C GLN A 171 -12.77 -9.06 7.73
N ILE A 172 -11.87 -8.21 7.25
CA ILE A 172 -11.23 -8.37 5.94
C ILE A 172 -10.39 -9.66 5.92
N GLU A 173 -9.59 -9.92 6.95
CA GLU A 173 -8.78 -11.14 7.04
C GLU A 173 -9.65 -12.41 7.06
N ARG A 174 -10.75 -12.42 7.82
CA ARG A 174 -11.70 -13.55 7.79
C ARG A 174 -12.35 -13.75 6.42
N ALA A 175 -12.67 -12.66 5.72
CA ALA A 175 -13.26 -12.74 4.39
C ALA A 175 -12.25 -13.30 3.37
N LYS A 176 -10.98 -12.89 3.45
CA LYS A 176 -9.88 -13.45 2.64
C LYS A 176 -9.72 -14.95 2.88
N GLN A 177 -9.57 -15.34 4.14
CA GLN A 177 -9.46 -16.76 4.53
C GLN A 177 -10.65 -17.59 4.06
N ALA A 178 -11.87 -17.06 4.12
CA ALA A 178 -13.06 -17.75 3.62
C ALA A 178 -13.03 -17.88 2.09
N GLY A 179 -12.52 -16.89 1.37
CA GLY A 179 -12.32 -16.95 -0.09
C GLY A 179 -11.30 -18.01 -0.49
N ASP A 180 -10.16 -18.06 0.19
CA ASP A 180 -9.09 -19.04 -0.06
C ASP A 180 -9.55 -20.50 0.15
N LEU A 181 -10.61 -20.72 0.94
CA LEU A 181 -11.21 -22.04 1.17
C LEU A 181 -12.23 -22.46 0.11
N LEU A 182 -12.60 -21.56 -0.81
CA LEU A 182 -13.55 -21.83 -1.90
C LEU A 182 -12.86 -22.14 -3.23
N GLU A 183 -11.54 -21.90 -3.32
CA GLU A 183 -10.68 -22.24 -4.46
C GLU A 183 -10.13 -23.67 -4.32
#